data_AF-A0A059CY97-F1
#
_entry.id   AF-A0A059CY97-F1
#
_cell.length_a   1.000
_cell.length_b   1.000
_cell.length_c   1.000
_cell.angle_alpha   90.00
_cell.angle_beta   90.00
_cell.angle_gamma   90.00
#
_symmetry.space_group_name_H-M   'P 1'
#
loop_
_entity.id
_entity.type
_entity.pdbx_description
1 polymer ?
#
loop_
_entity_poly.entity_id
_entity_poly.type
_entity_poly.pdbx_seq_one_letter_code
_entity_poly.pdbx_strand_id
1 'polypeptide(L)'
;MTLNPLKDTELIFYGGEFYNGTKTFVYGDLYRYDVEKQAWKLISSPNSPPPRSAHQAVAWKNYLYIFGGEFTSPNQERFHHYRDFWMLDLKTNQWEQLNLKGCPGPRSGHRMVLYKHKIIVFGGFYDTLREVRYYNDLFVFDLDQYK
;
A
#
# COMPACT_ATOMS: atom_id res chain seq x y z
N MET A 1 -0.65 -7.82 -3.00
CA MET A 1 -1.79 -8.74 -3.21
C MET A 1 -2.48 -8.93 -1.88
N THR A 2 -3.80 -8.75 -1.85
CA THR A 2 -4.63 -8.92 -0.65
C THR A 2 -5.94 -9.58 -1.04
N LEU A 3 -6.51 -10.43 -0.18
CA LEU A 3 -7.85 -11.00 -0.40
C LEU A 3 -8.91 -9.90 -0.32
N ASN A 4 -9.92 -9.95 -1.19
CA ASN A 4 -11.08 -9.08 -1.07
C ASN A 4 -12.05 -9.62 0.00
N PRO A 5 -12.24 -8.96 1.15
CA PRO A 5 -13.14 -9.41 2.21
C PRO A 5 -14.63 -9.36 1.83
N LEU A 6 -14.99 -8.73 0.70
CA LEU A 6 -16.36 -8.68 0.20
C LEU A 6 -16.66 -9.78 -0.84
N LYS A 7 -15.62 -10.48 -1.31
CA LYS A 7 -15.73 -11.48 -2.37
C LYS A 7 -14.55 -12.45 -2.31
N ASP A 8 -14.79 -13.62 -1.75
CA ASP A 8 -13.76 -14.63 -1.43
C ASP A 8 -12.99 -15.19 -2.64
N THR A 9 -13.52 -14.99 -3.86
CA THR A 9 -12.89 -15.42 -5.11
C THR A 9 -12.04 -14.33 -5.76
N GLU A 10 -11.90 -13.17 -5.12
CA GLU A 10 -11.26 -12.00 -5.71
C GLU A 10 -10.00 -11.57 -4.94
N LEU A 11 -8.92 -11.38 -5.69
CA LEU A 11 -7.65 -10.85 -5.21
C LEU A 11 -7.52 -9.39 -5.65
N ILE A 12 -6.98 -8.56 -4.76
CA ILE A 12 -6.74 -7.14 -5.00
C ILE A 12 -5.24 -6.89 -5.11
N PHE A 13 -4.86 -6.14 -6.15
CA PHE A 13 -3.50 -5.72 -6.42
C PHE A 13 -3.48 -4.21 -6.59
N TYR A 14 -2.54 -3.56 -5.92
CA TYR A 14 -2.31 -2.14 -6.08
C TYR A 14 -0.81 -1.92 -6.22
N GLY A 15 -0.42 -1.08 -7.18
CA GLY A 15 0.96 -0.69 -7.41
C GLY A 15 1.93 -1.83 -7.74
N GLY A 16 3.16 -1.72 -7.24
CA GLY A 16 4.29 -2.59 -7.60
C GLY A 16 5.23 -1.92 -8.58
N GLU A 17 6.27 -2.64 -9.00
CA GLU A 17 7.27 -2.14 -9.94
C GLU A 17 7.73 -3.23 -10.91
N PHE A 18 8.25 -2.77 -12.05
CA PHE A 18 8.86 -3.62 -13.06
C PHE A 18 10.11 -2.93 -13.62
N TYR A 19 11.21 -3.66 -13.67
CA TYR A 19 12.45 -3.22 -14.32
C TYR A 19 12.66 -4.02 -15.60
N ASN A 20 12.79 -3.33 -16.73
CA ASN A 20 12.93 -3.98 -18.04
C ASN A 20 14.38 -4.18 -18.49
N GLY A 21 15.36 -3.95 -17.61
CA GLY A 21 16.79 -3.95 -17.97
C GLY A 21 17.36 -2.58 -18.33
N THR A 22 16.51 -1.55 -18.47
CA THR A 22 16.96 -0.17 -18.74
C THR A 22 16.23 0.86 -17.88
N LYS A 23 14.92 0.69 -17.69
CA LYS A 23 14.07 1.62 -16.94
C LYS A 23 13.23 0.89 -15.90
N THR A 24 12.99 1.57 -14.80
CA THR A 24 12.04 1.14 -13.77
C THR A 24 10.67 1.79 -14.02
N PHE A 25 9.61 0.99 -13.95
CA PHE A 25 8.23 1.42 -14.01
C PHE A 25 7.59 1.14 -12.66
N VAL A 26 7.09 2.18 -12.00
CA VAL A 26 6.34 2.03 -10.74
C VAL A 26 4.87 2.26 -11.05
N TYR A 27 4.03 1.31 -10.66
CA TYR A 27 2.61 1.31 -10.97
C TYR A 27 1.79 1.95 -9.85
N GLY A 28 0.66 2.53 -10.21
CA GLY A 28 -0.35 3.07 -9.29
C GLY A 28 -1.75 2.51 -9.59
N ASP A 29 -1.82 1.45 -10.39
CA ASP A 29 -3.06 0.85 -10.85
C ASP A 29 -3.66 -0.05 -9.78
N LEU A 30 -4.99 -0.04 -9.70
CA LEU A 30 -5.77 -0.97 -8.89
C LEU A 30 -6.36 -2.06 -9.78
N TYR A 31 -5.94 -3.30 -9.55
CA TYR A 31 -6.47 -4.47 -10.23
C TYR A 31 -7.24 -5.36 -9.28
N ARG A 32 -8.30 -5.98 -9.81
CA ARG A 32 -9.00 -7.10 -9.20
C ARG A 32 -8.84 -8.32 -10.10
N TYR A 33 -8.49 -9.45 -9.50
CA TYR A 33 -8.40 -10.72 -10.20
C TYR A 33 -9.43 -11.69 -9.62
N ASP A 34 -10.34 -12.14 -10.46
CA ASP A 34 -11.31 -13.17 -10.12
C ASP A 34 -10.69 -14.55 -10.42
N VAL A 35 -10.44 -15.32 -9.37
CA VAL A 35 -9.71 -16.60 -9.45
C VAL A 35 -10.54 -17.66 -10.17
N GLU A 36 -11.85 -17.68 -9.98
CA GLU A 36 -12.74 -18.66 -10.62
C GLU A 36 -12.86 -18.38 -12.13
N LYS A 37 -12.99 -17.10 -12.49
CA LYS A 37 -13.08 -16.69 -13.91
C LYS A 37 -11.73 -16.55 -14.58
N GLN A 38 -10.65 -16.60 -13.81
CA GLN A 38 -9.28 -16.32 -14.24
C GLN A 38 -9.15 -14.99 -14.99
N ALA A 39 -9.88 -13.97 -14.54
CA ALA A 39 -10.03 -12.71 -15.26
C ALA A 39 -9.54 -11.52 -14.45
N TRP A 40 -8.79 -10.65 -15.13
CA TRP A 40 -8.33 -9.37 -14.58
C TRP A 40 -9.31 -8.24 -14.89
N LYS A 41 -9.49 -7.35 -13.93
CA LYS A 41 -10.24 -6.10 -14.09
C LYS A 41 -9.43 -4.93 -13.56
N LEU A 42 -9.12 -3.98 -14.43
CA LEU A 42 -8.59 -2.68 -14.04
C LEU A 42 -9.71 -1.84 -13.43
N ILE A 43 -9.45 -1.26 -12.27
CA ILE A 43 -10.40 -0.43 -11.53
C ILE A 43 -9.92 1.01 -11.56
N SER A 44 -10.69 1.87 -12.22
CA SER A 44 -10.45 3.31 -12.20
C SER A 44 -10.97 3.89 -10.88
N SER A 45 -10.14 4.68 -10.21
CA SER A 45 -10.51 5.44 -9.00
C SER A 45 -10.05 6.89 -9.19
N PRO A 46 -10.89 7.91 -8.93
CA PRO A 46 -10.58 9.30 -9.25
C PRO A 46 -9.52 9.92 -8.33
N ASN A 47 -9.25 9.29 -7.19
CA ASN A 47 -8.41 9.80 -6.11
C ASN A 47 -7.37 8.77 -5.65
N SER A 48 -6.89 7.93 -6.56
CA SER A 48 -5.87 6.93 -6.28
C SER A 48 -4.60 7.54 -5.65
N PRO A 49 -3.93 6.81 -4.74
CA PRO A 49 -2.62 7.19 -4.26
C PRO A 49 -1.60 7.28 -5.41
N PRO A 50 -0.50 8.02 -5.23
CA PRO A 50 0.63 7.98 -6.15
C PRO A 50 1.19 6.56 -6.37
N PRO A 51 1.77 6.27 -7.55
CA PRO A 51 2.45 5.01 -7.85
C PRO A 51 3.49 4.64 -6.79
N ARG A 52 3.48 3.36 -6.37
CA ARG A 52 4.34 2.89 -5.28
C ARG A 52 4.62 1.40 -5.33
N SER A 53 5.83 0.99 -4.97
CA SER A 53 6.23 -0.39 -4.70
C SER A 53 6.56 -0.55 -3.20
N ALA A 54 6.78 -1.80 -2.75
CA ALA A 54 7.18 -2.15 -1.38
C ALA A 54 6.33 -1.59 -0.22
N HIS A 55 5.14 -1.05 -0.51
CA HIS A 55 4.11 -0.75 0.47
C HIS A 55 3.53 -2.06 1.01
N GLN A 56 2.83 -1.97 2.14
CA GLN A 56 2.05 -3.10 2.64
C GLN A 56 0.56 -2.77 2.54
N ALA A 57 -0.25 -3.83 2.50
CA ALA A 57 -1.70 -3.71 2.41
C ALA A 57 -2.38 -4.72 3.35
N VAL A 58 -3.45 -4.30 4.04
CA VAL A 58 -4.30 -5.18 4.84
C VAL A 58 -5.77 -4.85 4.57
N ALA A 59 -6.64 -5.86 4.58
CA ALA A 59 -8.07 -5.66 4.40
C ALA A 59 -8.81 -5.89 5.71
N TRP A 60 -9.77 -5.02 6.04
CA TRP A 60 -10.64 -5.17 7.20
C TRP A 60 -12.04 -4.65 6.88
N LYS A 61 -13.05 -5.47 7.18
CA LYS A 61 -14.46 -5.20 6.84
C LYS A 61 -14.60 -4.88 5.34
N ASN A 62 -14.96 -3.65 5.00
CA ASN A 62 -15.23 -3.24 3.61
C ASN A 62 -14.06 -2.46 3.01
N TYR A 63 -12.92 -2.40 3.68
CA TYR A 63 -11.84 -1.49 3.36
C TYR A 63 -10.52 -2.21 3.12
N LEU A 64 -9.75 -1.70 2.18
CA LEU A 64 -8.34 -2.03 2.01
C LEU A 64 -7.51 -0.85 2.50
N TYR A 65 -6.55 -1.12 3.37
CA TYR A 65 -5.63 -0.13 3.91
C TYR A 65 -4.25 -0.35 3.32
N ILE A 66 -3.58 0.73 2.90
CA ILE A 66 -2.18 0.69 2.48
C ILE A 66 -1.37 1.74 3.24
N PHE A 67 -0.11 1.41 3.50
CA PHE A 67 0.82 2.34 4.15
C PHE A 67 2.20 2.30 3.50
N GLY A 68 2.80 3.49 3.39
CA GLY A 68 4.17 3.69 2.96
C GLY A 68 4.45 3.16 1.55
N GLY A 69 5.62 2.54 1.41
CA GLY A 69 6.18 2.13 0.13
C GLY A 69 7.10 3.21 -0.45
N GLU A 70 7.53 3.00 -1.68
CA GLU A 70 8.48 3.88 -2.34
C GLU A 70 8.17 4.08 -3.81
N PHE A 71 8.70 5.19 -4.33
CA PHE A 71 8.75 5.50 -5.74
C PHE A 71 10.19 5.69 -6.17
N THR A 72 10.55 5.06 -7.28
CA THR A 72 11.85 5.19 -7.92
C THR A 72 11.64 5.76 -9.33
N SER A 73 12.40 6.80 -9.68
CA SER A 73 12.33 7.36 -11.03
C SER A 73 12.78 6.33 -12.09
N PRO A 74 12.37 6.48 -13.36
CA PRO A 74 12.70 5.47 -14.38
C PRO A 74 14.19 5.20 -14.56
N ASN A 75 15.04 6.18 -14.29
CA ASN A 75 16.50 6.08 -14.35
C ASN A 75 17.16 5.77 -12.98
N GLN A 76 16.37 5.51 -11.94
CA GLN A 76 16.85 5.21 -10.58
C GLN A 76 17.73 6.30 -9.95
N GLU A 77 17.52 7.56 -10.33
CA GLU A 77 18.24 8.71 -9.75
C GLU A 77 17.49 9.36 -8.59
N ARG A 78 16.16 9.13 -8.49
CA ARG A 78 15.31 9.70 -7.45
C ARG A 78 14.56 8.59 -6.75
N PHE A 79 14.69 8.58 -5.43
CA PHE A 79 14.01 7.67 -4.53
C PHE A 79 13.16 8.47 -3.56
N HIS A 80 11.92 8.05 -3.37
CA HIS A 80 10.98 8.70 -2.45
C HIS A 80 10.24 7.64 -1.66
N HIS A 81 10.43 7.64 -0.33
CA HIS A 81 9.63 6.82 0.57
C HIS A 81 8.39 7.58 1.00
N TYR A 82 7.24 6.95 0.84
CA TYR A 82 5.98 7.46 1.31
C TYR A 82 5.82 7.24 2.82
N ARG A 83 5.12 8.17 3.46
CA ARG A 83 4.67 8.09 4.88
C ARG A 83 3.16 8.13 5.03
N ASP A 84 2.45 8.17 3.91
CA ASP A 84 1.01 8.34 3.86
C ASP A 84 0.31 7.01 4.14
N PHE A 85 -0.88 7.13 4.69
CA PHE A 85 -1.77 6.01 4.99
C PHE A 85 -3.03 6.22 4.15
N TRP A 86 -3.47 5.21 3.44
CA TRP A 86 -4.63 5.30 2.56
C TRP A 86 -5.62 4.18 2.86
N MET A 87 -6.89 4.49 2.64
CA MET A 87 -8.01 3.56 2.74
C MET A 87 -8.77 3.55 1.43
N LEU A 88 -9.08 2.37 0.91
CA LEU A 88 -9.97 2.16 -0.23
C LEU A 88 -11.28 1.58 0.27
N ASP A 89 -12.39 2.24 0.00
CA ASP A 89 -13.71 1.64 0.11
C ASP A 89 -13.92 0.65 -1.05
N LEU A 90 -14.04 -0.63 -0.71
CA LEU A 90 -14.13 -1.72 -1.70
C LEU A 90 -15.49 -1.80 -2.40
N LYS A 91 -16.51 -1.09 -1.91
CA LYS A 91 -17.82 -0.99 -2.56
C LYS A 91 -17.82 0.12 -3.61
N THR A 92 -17.22 1.27 -3.28
CA THR A 92 -17.25 2.46 -4.13
C THR A 92 -16.00 2.64 -5.00
N ASN A 93 -14.93 1.91 -4.69
CA ASN A 93 -13.59 2.09 -5.26
C ASN A 93 -13.07 3.52 -5.10
N GLN A 94 -13.40 4.17 -3.99
CA GLN A 94 -12.89 5.50 -3.65
C GLN A 94 -11.79 5.37 -2.60
N TRP A 95 -10.69 6.05 -2.85
CA TRP A 95 -9.60 6.15 -1.89
C TRP A 95 -9.81 7.32 -0.95
N GLU A 96 -9.21 7.27 0.23
CA GLU A 96 -9.15 8.36 1.19
C GLU A 96 -7.76 8.32 1.83
N GLN A 97 -7.07 9.46 1.87
CA GLN A 97 -5.84 9.57 2.62
C GLN A 97 -6.16 9.82 4.10
N LEU A 98 -5.72 8.92 4.97
CA LEU A 98 -5.96 9.03 6.41
C LEU A 98 -4.87 9.86 7.08
N ASN A 99 -5.29 10.82 7.89
CA ASN A 99 -4.41 11.65 8.71
C ASN A 99 -4.40 11.13 10.15
N LEU A 100 -3.75 9.99 10.39
CA LEU A 100 -3.68 9.37 11.71
C LEU A 100 -2.59 10.03 12.58
N LYS A 101 -2.93 10.36 13.83
CA LYS A 101 -1.94 10.80 14.81
C LYS A 101 -0.98 9.66 15.13
N GLY A 102 0.30 9.98 15.25
CA GLY A 102 1.33 8.98 15.55
C GLY A 102 1.69 8.09 14.36
N CYS A 103 1.37 8.49 13.12
CA CYS A 103 1.84 7.79 11.93
C CYS A 103 3.38 7.68 11.91
N PRO A 104 3.93 6.51 11.53
CA PRO A 104 5.35 6.34 11.33
C PRO A 104 5.93 7.31 10.31
N GLY A 105 7.23 7.56 10.41
CA GLY A 105 7.99 8.23 9.36
C GLY A 105 7.99 7.45 8.03
N PRO A 106 8.44 8.11 6.94
CA PRO A 106 8.47 7.51 5.61
C PRO A 106 9.28 6.22 5.58
N ARG A 107 8.72 5.17 4.95
CA ARG A 107 9.36 3.85 4.91
C ARG A 107 8.79 2.92 3.83
N SER A 108 9.63 2.02 3.35
CA SER A 108 9.24 0.87 2.53
C SER A 108 9.81 -0.43 3.13
N GLY A 109 9.42 -1.59 2.58
CA GLY A 109 9.93 -2.90 3.03
C GLY A 109 9.53 -3.32 4.45
N HIS A 110 8.68 -2.53 5.11
CA HIS A 110 8.13 -2.83 6.44
C HIS A 110 7.14 -4.00 6.37
N ARG A 111 6.75 -4.53 7.53
CA ARG A 111 5.64 -5.48 7.64
C ARG A 111 4.42 -4.80 8.23
N MET A 112 3.26 -5.13 7.68
CA MET A 112 1.97 -4.66 8.18
C MET A 112 1.02 -5.85 8.27
N VAL A 113 0.39 -6.02 9.43
CA VAL A 113 -0.56 -7.11 9.67
C VAL A 113 -1.80 -6.57 10.36
N LEU A 114 -2.92 -7.26 10.14
CA LEU A 114 -4.17 -7.02 10.86
C LEU A 114 -4.27 -8.00 12.02
N TYR A 115 -4.49 -7.48 13.22
CA TYR A 115 -4.88 -8.27 14.39
C TYR A 115 -6.19 -7.72 14.96
N LYS A 116 -7.28 -8.46 14.77
CA LYS A 116 -8.65 -8.03 15.12
C LYS A 116 -9.02 -6.71 14.40
N HIS A 117 -9.08 -5.61 15.14
CA HIS A 117 -9.38 -4.26 14.66
C HIS A 117 -8.14 -3.36 14.69
N LYS A 118 -6.94 -3.94 14.83
CA LYS A 118 -5.68 -3.19 14.94
C LYS A 118 -4.77 -3.48 13.76
N ILE A 119 -4.26 -2.43 13.13
CA ILE A 119 -3.17 -2.53 12.16
C ILE A 119 -1.86 -2.39 12.91
N ILE A 120 -0.97 -3.36 12.74
CA ILE A 120 0.35 -3.38 13.35
C ILE A 120 1.39 -3.20 12.25
N VAL A 121 2.23 -2.18 12.37
CA VAL A 121 3.34 -1.88 11.46
C VAL A 121 4.65 -2.07 12.20
N PHE A 122 5.59 -2.82 11.60
CA PHE A 122 6.90 -3.05 12.18
C PHE A 122 8.03 -2.84 11.16
N GLY A 123 9.05 -2.10 11.60
CA GLY A 123 10.31 -1.91 10.89
C GLY A 123 10.19 -1.22 9.54
N GLY A 124 10.96 -1.71 8.57
CA GLY A 124 11.16 -1.11 7.25
C GLY A 124 12.44 -0.29 7.15
N PHE A 125 12.61 0.40 6.03
CA PHE A 125 13.77 1.25 5.81
C PHE A 125 13.41 2.55 5.07
N TYR A 126 14.32 3.50 5.14
CA TYR A 126 14.33 4.76 4.40
C TYR A 126 15.71 4.91 3.77
N ASP A 127 15.78 4.94 2.44
CA ASP A 127 16.99 5.11 1.64
C ASP A 127 16.74 6.11 0.50
N THR A 128 17.44 7.24 0.52
CA THR A 128 17.29 8.29 -0.50
C THR A 128 18.61 8.65 -1.18
N LEU A 129 19.57 7.71 -1.24
CA LEU A 129 20.97 7.91 -1.68
C LEU A 129 21.79 8.87 -0.78
N ARG A 130 21.13 9.74 -0.02
CA ARG A 130 21.73 10.72 0.90
C ARG A 130 21.69 10.27 2.35
N GLU A 131 20.64 9.55 2.72
CA GLU A 131 20.41 9.04 4.07
C GLU A 131 19.88 7.62 3.96
N VAL A 132 20.40 6.74 4.81
CA VAL A 132 19.93 5.37 4.98
C VAL A 132 19.58 5.15 6.45
N ARG A 133 18.38 4.60 6.69
CA ARG A 133 17.91 4.24 8.03
C ARG A 133 17.10 2.96 7.98
N TYR A 134 17.42 2.03 8.87
CA TYR A 134 16.62 0.84 9.13
C TYR A 134 15.85 1.03 10.42
N TYR A 135 14.57 0.71 10.39
CA TYR A 135 13.67 0.85 11.53
C TYR A 135 13.47 -0.49 12.23
N ASN A 136 13.36 -0.45 13.55
CA ASN A 136 12.96 -1.55 14.43
C ASN A 136 11.80 -1.15 15.36
N ASP A 137 11.10 -0.07 15.02
CA ASP A 137 9.97 0.49 15.75
C ASP A 137 8.68 -0.28 15.42
N LEU A 138 7.71 -0.21 16.35
CA LEU A 138 6.40 -0.84 16.25
C LEU A 138 5.33 0.23 16.40
N PHE A 139 4.37 0.23 15.48
CA PHE A 139 3.19 1.11 15.55
C PHE A 139 1.93 0.27 15.53
N VAL A 140 0.92 0.74 16.27
CA VAL A 140 -0.37 0.08 16.36
C VAL A 140 -1.44 1.14 16.15
N PHE A 141 -2.29 0.92 15.16
CA PHE A 141 -3.42 1.77 14.84
C PHE A 141 -4.71 1.03 15.16
N ASP A 142 -5.56 1.63 16.00
CA ASP A 142 -6.86 1.06 16.34
C ASP A 142 -7.92 1.59 15.37
N LEU A 143 -8.46 0.70 14.55
CA LEU A 143 -9.46 1.04 13.53
C LEU A 143 -10.85 1.31 14.12
N ASP A 144 -11.12 0.94 15.38
CA ASP A 144 -12.39 1.28 16.04
C ASP A 144 -12.38 2.72 16.58
N GLN A 145 -11.19 3.31 16.78
CA GLN A 145 -11.03 4.73 17.14
C GLN A 145 -11.08 5.65 15.91
N TYR A 146 -11.00 5.08 14.70
CA TYR A 146 -11.20 5.79 13.45
C TYR A 146 -12.70 5.82 13.13
N LYS A 147 -13.41 6.80 13.71
CA LYS A 147 -14.81 7.15 13.38
C LYS A 147 -14.93 8.64 13.16
#